data_AF-A0A6N6Q0H7-F1
#
_entry.id   AF-A0A6N6Q0H7-F1
#
_cell.length_a   1.000
_cell.length_b   1.000
_cell.length_c   1.000
_cell.angle_alpha   90.00
_cell.angle_beta   90.00
_cell.angle_gamma   90.00
#
_symmetry.space_group_name_H-M   'P 1'
#
loop_
_entity.id
_entity.type
_entity.pdbx_description
1 polymer ?
#
loop_
_entity_poly.entity_id
_entity_poly.type
_entity_poly.pdbx_seq_one_letter_code
_entity_poly.pdbx_strand_id
1 'polypeptide(L)'
;MKAKLPFLIAIAALLGSAGLRADETKAEPARKRAAAAAPDAAKREEARKRREEAEKLTPEQREARRKEASEKREARIKVLQEKKKAGTLSETESRQLERLEAQNARFKKAAEKAKETPKTAETPKADQK
;
A
#
# COMPACT_ATOMS: atom_id res chain seq x y z
N MET A 1 -22.60 28.98 37.77
CA MET A 1 -21.92 30.19 37.25
C MET A 1 -21.11 29.76 36.04
N LYS A 2 -21.43 30.25 34.83
CA LYS A 2 -20.79 29.85 33.57
C LYS A 2 -19.75 30.91 33.18
N ALA A 3 -18.47 30.59 33.34
CA ALA A 3 -17.38 31.48 32.93
C ALA A 3 -17.09 31.32 31.44
N LYS A 4 -16.99 32.48 30.76
CA LYS A 4 -16.75 32.67 29.32
C LYS A 4 -15.25 32.81 29.07
N LEU A 5 -14.79 32.18 27.98
CA LEU A 5 -13.60 32.43 27.13
C LEU A 5 -12.20 32.59 27.76
N PRO A 6 -11.19 32.04 27.07
CA PRO A 6 -10.22 32.92 26.41
C PRO A 6 -9.90 32.43 24.97
N PHE A 7 -10.04 33.27 23.95
CA PHE A 7 -9.04 34.22 23.42
C PHE A 7 -8.46 33.70 22.10
N LEU A 8 -9.06 34.16 20.99
CA LEU A 8 -8.50 34.06 19.64
C LEU A 8 -7.32 35.02 19.54
N ILE A 9 -6.13 34.52 19.21
CA ILE A 9 -5.02 35.34 18.72
C ILE A 9 -4.80 34.97 17.25
N ALA A 10 -5.37 35.80 16.39
CA ALA A 10 -5.00 35.87 14.98
C ALA A 10 -3.77 36.78 14.88
N ILE A 11 -2.65 36.25 14.38
CA ILE A 11 -1.54 37.07 13.88
C ILE A 11 -1.49 36.86 12.38
N ALA A 12 -1.94 37.88 11.66
CA ALA A 12 -1.73 38.04 10.24
C ALA A 12 -0.85 39.28 10.02
N ALA A 13 -0.07 39.22 8.94
CA ALA A 13 0.56 40.34 8.23
C ALA A 13 1.84 40.92 8.89
N LEU A 14 2.92 41.31 8.20
CA LEU A 14 3.28 41.37 6.77
C LEU A 14 4.77 41.85 6.67
N LEU A 15 5.31 41.92 5.44
CA LEU A 15 6.60 42.51 4.98
C LEU A 15 7.87 41.68 5.27
N GLY A 16 8.71 41.29 4.30
CA GLY A 16 8.89 41.78 2.94
C GLY A 16 10.32 42.29 2.76
N SER A 17 11.26 41.40 2.43
CA SER A 17 12.54 41.78 1.81
C SER A 17 12.65 41.07 0.47
N ALA A 18 12.36 41.84 -0.58
CA ALA A 18 12.70 41.53 -1.94
C ALA A 18 14.24 41.55 -2.11
N GLY A 19 14.74 40.64 -2.95
CA GLY A 19 16.03 40.81 -3.62
C GLY A 19 17.13 39.86 -3.17
N LEU A 20 17.11 38.63 -3.69
CA LEU A 20 18.30 38.00 -4.28
C LEU A 20 17.81 37.00 -5.34
N ARG A 21 17.56 37.49 -6.56
CA ARG A 21 17.53 36.64 -7.74
C ARG A 21 18.98 36.43 -8.14
N ALA A 22 19.54 35.30 -7.74
CA ALA A 22 20.62 34.66 -8.48
C ALA A 22 19.99 33.47 -9.19
N ASP A 23 20.00 33.58 -10.51
CA ASP A 23 19.83 32.50 -11.45
C ASP A 23 20.69 31.30 -11.00
N GLU A 24 20.08 30.13 -10.80
CA GLU A 24 20.71 28.87 -11.18
C GLU A 24 19.65 27.78 -11.28
N THR A 25 19.56 27.28 -12.50
CA THR A 25 18.62 26.31 -13.00
C THR A 25 18.74 24.96 -12.28
N LYS A 26 17.62 24.51 -11.70
CA LYS A 26 16.99 23.22 -12.00
C LYS A 26 17.95 22.01 -12.10
N ALA A 27 18.35 21.42 -10.97
CA ALA A 27 18.56 19.97 -10.88
C ALA A 27 18.70 19.49 -9.43
N GLU A 28 17.98 18.41 -9.13
CA GLU A 28 18.12 17.48 -8.01
C GLU A 28 17.42 17.78 -6.67
N PRO A 29 16.41 16.95 -6.39
CA PRO A 29 16.68 15.84 -5.46
C PRO A 29 16.41 14.49 -6.13
N ALA A 30 17.02 14.22 -7.28
CA ALA A 30 16.94 12.92 -7.95
C ALA A 30 17.93 11.91 -7.34
N ARG A 31 19.08 12.35 -6.81
CA ARG A 31 20.12 11.44 -6.29
C ARG A 31 19.81 10.78 -4.95
N LYS A 32 18.96 11.36 -4.10
CA LYS A 32 18.62 10.71 -2.80
C LYS A 32 17.59 9.58 -2.91
N ARG A 33 16.93 9.41 -4.07
CA ARG A 33 16.03 8.27 -4.33
C ARG A 33 16.73 7.06 -4.94
N ALA A 34 17.92 7.23 -5.52
CA ALA A 34 18.68 6.13 -6.13
C ALA A 34 19.52 5.32 -5.13
N ALA A 35 19.82 5.88 -3.95
CA ALA A 35 20.57 5.18 -2.90
C ALA A 35 19.69 4.33 -1.96
N ALA A 36 18.37 4.27 -2.20
CA ALA A 36 17.48 3.37 -1.49
C ALA A 36 17.36 2.04 -2.26
N ALA A 37 18.17 1.07 -1.83
CA ALA A 37 17.96 -0.36 -1.98
C ALA A 37 17.98 -0.90 -3.42
N ALA A 38 19.18 -1.03 -3.99
CA ALA A 38 19.51 -2.27 -4.67
C ALA A 38 19.22 -3.42 -3.68
N PRO A 39 18.25 -4.34 -3.91
CA PRO A 39 18.11 -5.48 -3.03
C PRO A 39 19.43 -6.24 -3.04
N ASP A 40 19.91 -6.58 -1.84
CA ASP A 40 21.11 -7.40 -1.65
C ASP A 40 21.06 -8.59 -2.62
N ALA A 41 22.20 -8.97 -3.22
CA ALA A 41 22.20 -9.99 -4.27
C ALA A 41 21.49 -11.29 -3.81
N ALA A 42 21.63 -11.63 -2.53
CA ALA A 42 20.93 -12.72 -1.86
C ALA A 42 19.40 -12.56 -1.85
N LYS A 43 18.88 -11.36 -1.55
CA LYS A 43 17.43 -11.08 -1.56
C LYS A 43 16.84 -11.19 -2.97
N ARG A 44 17.62 -10.83 -3.99
CA ARG A 44 17.20 -11.00 -5.40
C ARG A 44 17.14 -12.46 -5.78
N GLU A 45 18.13 -13.24 -5.39
CA GLU A 45 18.17 -14.67 -5.66
C GLU A 45 17.01 -15.40 -4.98
N GLU A 46 16.73 -15.08 -3.71
CA GLU A 46 15.59 -15.65 -2.99
C GLU A 46 14.25 -15.29 -3.66
N ALA A 47 14.08 -14.04 -4.09
CA ALA A 47 12.89 -13.62 -4.82
C ALA A 47 12.74 -14.35 -6.16
N ARG A 48 13.85 -14.63 -6.87
CA ARG A 48 13.84 -15.44 -8.10
C ARG A 48 13.42 -16.87 -7.82
N LYS A 49 14.02 -17.53 -6.82
CA LYS A 49 13.65 -18.91 -6.41
C LYS A 49 12.17 -19.02 -6.06
N ARG A 50 11.66 -18.09 -5.23
CA ARG A 50 10.23 -18.05 -4.86
C ARG A 50 9.32 -17.85 -6.08
N ARG A 51 9.76 -17.09 -7.08
CA ARG A 51 9.02 -16.89 -8.32
C ARG A 51 9.00 -18.15 -9.18
N GLU A 52 10.14 -18.80 -9.34
CA GLU A 52 10.25 -20.07 -10.07
C GLU A 52 9.38 -21.17 -9.41
N GLU A 53 9.37 -21.23 -8.08
CA GLU A 53 8.48 -22.12 -7.32
C GLU A 53 7.00 -21.78 -7.54
N ALA A 54 6.64 -20.50 -7.59
CA ALA A 54 5.27 -20.07 -7.84
C ALA A 54 4.82 -20.36 -9.29
N GLU A 55 5.72 -20.30 -10.26
CA GLU A 55 5.45 -20.63 -11.66
C GLU A 55 5.16 -22.13 -11.83
N LYS A 56 5.77 -22.99 -11.01
CA LYS A 56 5.51 -24.44 -10.97
C LYS A 56 4.15 -24.83 -10.37
N LEU A 57 3.47 -23.92 -9.66
CA LEU A 57 2.16 -24.23 -9.06
C LEU A 57 1.09 -24.40 -10.13
N THR A 58 0.29 -25.47 -10.01
CA THR A 58 -0.90 -25.68 -10.85
C THR A 58 -1.96 -24.61 -10.59
N PRO A 59 -2.92 -24.39 -11.50
CA PRO A 59 -4.01 -23.44 -11.28
C PRO A 59 -4.77 -23.70 -9.97
N GLU A 60 -5.05 -24.97 -9.65
CA GLU A 60 -5.73 -25.38 -8.42
C GLU A 60 -4.92 -25.04 -7.16
N GLN A 61 -3.62 -25.34 -7.18
CA GLN A 61 -2.73 -25.01 -6.06
C GLN A 61 -2.60 -23.49 -5.86
N ARG A 62 -2.59 -22.71 -6.95
CA ARG A 62 -2.61 -21.24 -6.88
C ARG A 62 -3.90 -20.73 -6.25
N GLU A 63 -5.04 -21.33 -6.57
CA GLU A 63 -6.32 -20.96 -5.98
C GLU A 63 -6.38 -21.31 -4.49
N ALA A 64 -5.96 -22.52 -4.12
CA ALA A 64 -5.87 -22.95 -2.72
C ALA A 64 -4.99 -22.00 -1.90
N ARG A 65 -3.80 -21.66 -2.43
CA ARG A 65 -2.89 -20.72 -1.77
C ARG A 65 -3.48 -19.31 -1.63
N ARG A 66 -4.27 -18.85 -2.61
CA ARG A 66 -4.97 -17.56 -2.54
C ARG A 66 -6.07 -17.59 -1.47
N LYS A 67 -6.85 -18.68 -1.40
CA LYS A 67 -7.89 -18.88 -0.37
C LYS A 67 -7.27 -18.88 1.03
N GLU A 68 -6.24 -19.70 1.24
CA GLU A 68 -5.52 -19.77 2.52
C GLU A 68 -4.96 -18.40 2.94
N ALA A 69 -4.35 -17.66 2.01
CA ALA A 69 -3.83 -16.32 2.27
C ALA A 69 -4.95 -15.32 2.62
N SER A 70 -6.12 -15.43 1.99
CA SER A 70 -7.28 -14.60 2.31
C SER A 70 -7.84 -14.92 3.69
N GLU A 71 -8.01 -16.20 4.04
CA GLU A 71 -8.50 -16.65 5.34
C GLU A 71 -7.59 -16.20 6.48
N LYS A 72 -6.27 -16.38 6.34
CA LYS A 72 -5.28 -15.90 7.32
C LYS A 72 -5.39 -14.40 7.55
N ARG A 73 -5.63 -13.63 6.49
CA ARG A 73 -5.79 -12.18 6.59
C ARG A 73 -7.07 -11.81 7.31
N GLU A 74 -8.19 -12.42 6.95
CA GLU A 74 -9.47 -12.15 7.59
C GLU A 74 -9.45 -12.54 9.07
N ALA A 75 -8.85 -13.67 9.42
CA ALA A 75 -8.63 -14.07 10.81
C ALA A 75 -7.82 -13.02 11.58
N ARG A 76 -6.74 -12.49 10.98
CA ARG A 76 -5.94 -11.45 11.63
C ARG A 76 -6.70 -10.14 11.83
N ILE A 77 -7.52 -9.74 10.85
CA ILE A 77 -8.40 -8.57 10.98
C ILE A 77 -9.38 -8.77 12.13
N LYS A 78 -10.03 -9.93 12.24
CA LYS A 78 -10.97 -10.24 13.33
C LYS A 78 -10.32 -10.12 14.70
N VAL A 79 -9.15 -10.72 14.90
CA VAL A 79 -8.41 -10.62 16.17
C VAL A 79 -8.08 -9.17 16.53
N LEU A 80 -7.65 -8.37 15.55
CA LEU A 80 -7.36 -6.95 15.77
C LEU A 80 -8.63 -6.13 16.05
N GLN A 81 -9.76 -6.46 15.42
CA GLN A 81 -11.05 -5.84 15.73
C GLN A 81 -11.56 -6.21 17.12
N GLU A 82 -11.34 -7.44 17.58
CA GLU A 82 -11.65 -7.87 18.95
C GLU A 82 -10.80 -7.09 19.96
N LYS A 83 -9.49 -6.94 19.72
CA LYS A 83 -8.62 -6.07 20.55
C LYS A 83 -9.09 -4.62 20.55
N LYS A 84 -9.56 -4.11 19.40
CA LYS A 84 -10.15 -2.77 19.28
C LYS A 84 -11.39 -2.62 20.17
N LYS A 85 -12.28 -3.62 20.15
CA LYS A 85 -13.50 -3.65 20.98
C LYS A 85 -13.17 -3.79 22.47
N ALA A 86 -12.14 -4.57 22.81
CA ALA A 86 -11.66 -4.73 24.17
C ALA A 86 -10.90 -3.49 24.70
N GLY A 87 -10.63 -2.48 23.85
CA GLY A 87 -9.85 -1.30 24.22
C GLY A 87 -8.36 -1.57 24.45
N THR A 88 -7.87 -2.76 24.11
CA THR A 88 -6.47 -3.18 24.31
C THR A 88 -5.61 -3.01 23.04
N LEU A 89 -6.16 -2.37 22.01
CA LEU A 89 -5.47 -2.17 20.74
C LEU A 89 -4.37 -1.11 20.88
N SER A 90 -3.13 -1.50 20.60
CA SER A 90 -2.02 -0.55 20.53
C SER A 90 -2.06 0.30 19.24
N GLU A 91 -1.34 1.42 19.22
CA GLU A 91 -1.27 2.30 18.03
C GLU A 91 -0.68 1.56 16.81
N THR A 92 0.32 0.72 17.03
CA THR A 92 0.94 -0.10 15.98
C THR A 92 -0.05 -1.12 15.40
N GLU A 93 -0.83 -1.76 16.26
CA GLU A 93 -1.90 -2.68 15.87
C GLU A 93 -3.06 -1.96 15.17
N SER A 94 -3.37 -0.72 15.54
CA SER A 94 -4.35 0.12 14.86
C SER A 94 -3.93 0.42 13.42
N ARG A 95 -2.69 0.86 13.21
CA ARG A 95 -2.12 1.07 11.86
C ARG A 95 -2.05 -0.24 11.06
N GLN A 96 -1.77 -1.36 11.73
CA GLN A 96 -1.78 -2.68 11.10
C GLN A 96 -3.19 -3.06 10.66
N LEU A 97 -4.20 -2.85 11.51
CA LEU A 97 -5.60 -3.12 11.21
C LEU A 97 -6.05 -2.32 9.99
N GLU A 98 -5.81 -1.01 9.97
CA GLU A 98 -6.14 -0.14 8.85
C GLU A 98 -5.51 -0.63 7.54
N ARG A 99 -4.21 -0.98 7.57
CA ARG A 99 -3.51 -1.51 6.40
C ARG A 99 -4.12 -2.83 5.91
N LEU A 100 -4.45 -3.74 6.81
CA LEU A 100 -5.03 -5.04 6.47
C LEU A 100 -6.46 -4.90 5.92
N GLU A 101 -7.27 -4.02 6.50
CA GLU A 101 -8.62 -3.70 6.03
C GLU A 101 -8.59 -3.07 4.63
N ALA A 102 -7.71 -2.07 4.41
CA ALA A 102 -7.53 -1.44 3.12
C ALA A 102 -7.05 -2.43 2.05
N GLN A 103 -6.12 -3.33 2.40
CA GLN A 103 -5.72 -4.41 1.50
C GLN A 103 -6.89 -5.33 1.21
N ASN A 104 -7.59 -5.84 2.24
CA ASN A 104 -8.70 -6.77 2.06
C ASN A 104 -9.79 -6.17 1.16
N ALA A 105 -10.13 -4.90 1.35
CA ALA A 105 -11.07 -4.18 0.49
C ALA A 105 -10.63 -4.13 -0.98
N ARG A 106 -9.33 -3.91 -1.26
CA ARG A 106 -8.80 -3.95 -2.63
C ARG A 106 -8.92 -5.34 -3.26
N PHE A 107 -8.62 -6.39 -2.50
CA PHE A 107 -8.76 -7.76 -3.02
C PHE A 107 -10.23 -8.13 -3.27
N LYS A 108 -11.14 -7.72 -2.38
CA LYS A 108 -12.59 -7.92 -2.58
C LYS A 108 -13.08 -7.21 -3.83
N LYS A 109 -12.75 -5.93 -4.01
CA LYS A 109 -13.08 -5.17 -5.22
C LYS A 109 -12.48 -5.78 -6.49
N ALA A 110 -11.24 -6.26 -6.43
CA ALA A 110 -10.61 -6.93 -7.56
C ALA A 110 -11.30 -8.26 -7.90
N ALA A 111 -11.72 -9.03 -6.88
CA ALA A 111 -12.48 -10.26 -7.07
C ALA A 111 -13.88 -10.00 -7.63
N GLU A 112 -14.57 -8.95 -7.18
CA GLU A 112 -15.86 -8.51 -7.73
C GLU A 112 -15.74 -8.10 -9.19
N LYS A 113 -14.76 -7.24 -9.52
CA LYS A 113 -14.50 -6.84 -10.90
C LYS A 113 -14.18 -8.04 -11.82
N ALA A 114 -13.46 -9.02 -11.31
CA ALA A 114 -13.16 -10.25 -12.07
C ALA A 114 -14.40 -11.13 -12.32
N LYS A 115 -15.44 -11.02 -11.49
CA LYS A 115 -16.73 -11.68 -11.73
C LYS A 115 -17.59 -10.92 -12.75
N GLU A 116 -17.48 -9.59 -12.80
CA GLU A 116 -18.26 -8.74 -13.71
C GLU A 116 -17.73 -8.72 -15.14
N THR A 117 -16.41 -8.86 -15.35
CA THR A 117 -15.84 -8.98 -16.70
C THR A 117 -15.73 -10.45 -17.09
N PRO A 118 -16.63 -11.02 -17.91
CA PRO A 118 -16.38 -12.31 -18.52
C PRO A 118 -15.11 -12.18 -19.36
N LYS A 119 -14.20 -13.12 -19.15
CA LYS A 119 -12.91 -13.21 -19.82
C LYS A 119 -13.15 -13.37 -21.33
N THR A 120 -13.10 -12.28 -22.10
CA THR A 120 -13.02 -12.36 -23.57
C THR A 120 -11.71 -13.06 -23.90
N ALA A 121 -11.82 -14.35 -24.17
CA ALA A 121 -10.73 -15.22 -24.54
C ALA A 121 -10.41 -15.04 -26.03
N GLU A 122 -9.84 -13.89 -26.42
CA GLU A 122 -9.26 -13.73 -27.75
C GLU A 122 -7.99 -12.87 -27.65
N THR A 123 -6.87 -13.53 -27.39
CA THR A 123 -5.59 -13.09 -27.97
C THR A 123 -5.59 -13.56 -29.42
N PRO A 124 -5.73 -12.68 -30.43
CA PRO A 124 -5.34 -13.06 -31.78
C PRO A 124 -3.84 -13.34 -31.75
N LYS A 125 -3.46 -14.57 -32.05
CA LYS A 125 -2.08 -14.90 -32.43
C LYS A 125 -1.77 -13.99 -33.61
N ALA A 126 -0.90 -13.00 -33.39
CA ALA A 126 -0.30 -12.27 -34.48
C ALA A 126 0.52 -13.28 -35.29
N ASP A 127 -0.02 -13.68 -36.43
CA ASP A 127 0.71 -14.34 -37.51
C ASP A 127 1.95 -13.50 -37.81
N GLN A 128 3.11 -13.96 -37.35
CA GLN A 128 4.38 -13.50 -37.89
C GLN A 128 4.61 -14.29 -39.17
N LYS A 129 4.37 -13.62 -40.30
CA LYS A 129 4.87 -14.01 -41.62
C LYS A 129 6.38 -13.90 -41.69
#